data_AF-A0A9D4F0K7-F1
#
_entry.id   AF-A0A9D4F0K7-F1
#
_cell.length_a   1.000
_cell.length_b   1.000
_cell.length_c   1.000
_cell.angle_alpha   90.00
_cell.angle_beta   90.00
_cell.angle_gamma   90.00
#
_symmetry.space_group_name_H-M   'P 1'
#
loop_
_entity.id
_entity.type
_entity.pdbx_description
1 polymer ?
#
loop_
_entity_poly.entity_id
_entity_poly.type
_entity_poly.pdbx_seq_one_letter_code
_entity_poly.pdbx_strand_id
1 'polypeptide(L)'
;MEIIQALTVPKEMKDIGRKVQGLSFKIWKERAIDIVREGNIAKFSQNETLKEMLVSTYPKELVEASPYDPIWGIGLAEDWEQAYSKETWRGLNLLGYILTDIRNELMKKDGIIDEHGVIPVDLEALKARYVASEVNDDAEMDATSKEEQLAILEGLCTRMGHSFGGNNDKREGKKRKRRHTMRRKWTVAITKVD
;
A
#
# COMPACT_ATOMS: atom_id res chain seq x y z
N MET A 1 1.66 20.39 -8.20
CA MET A 1 1.87 18.92 -8.07
C MET A 1 3.28 18.44 -8.45
N GLU A 2 4.08 19.19 -9.21
CA GLU A 2 5.44 18.77 -9.61
C GLU A 2 6.43 18.62 -8.43
N ILE A 3 6.17 19.30 -7.30
CA ILE A 3 7.09 19.33 -6.16
C ILE A 3 7.21 17.95 -5.46
N ILE A 4 6.13 17.17 -5.33
CA ILE A 4 6.18 15.87 -4.64
C ILE A 4 7.06 14.86 -5.39
N GLN A 5 7.09 14.94 -6.73
CA GLN A 5 7.88 14.03 -7.58
C GLN A 5 9.37 14.31 -7.55
N ALA A 6 9.76 15.56 -7.31
CA ALA A 6 11.16 15.97 -7.28
C ALA A 6 11.84 15.56 -5.95
N LEU A 7 11.05 15.19 -4.94
CA LEU A 7 11.57 14.68 -3.68
C LEU A 7 12.00 13.23 -3.84
N THR A 8 13.06 12.84 -3.13
CA THR A 8 13.48 11.44 -3.02
C THR A 8 13.29 10.90 -1.60
N VAL A 9 12.84 11.76 -0.68
CA VAL A 9 12.69 11.45 0.75
C VAL A 9 11.21 11.20 1.09
N PRO A 10 10.81 9.98 1.50
CA PRO A 10 9.40 9.65 1.78
C PRO A 10 8.75 10.51 2.86
N LYS A 11 9.52 10.96 3.83
CA LYS A 11 9.03 11.87 4.89
C LYS A 11 8.62 13.22 4.30
N GLU A 12 9.44 13.79 3.43
CA GLU A 12 9.17 15.08 2.80
C GLU A 12 7.97 14.99 1.84
N MET A 13 7.86 13.88 1.10
CA MET A 13 6.69 13.61 0.25
C MET A 13 5.41 13.59 1.09
N LYS A 14 5.43 12.92 2.25
CA LYS A 14 4.31 12.86 3.18
C LYS A 14 3.99 14.24 3.78
N ASP A 15 5.01 15.00 4.14
CA ASP A 15 4.85 16.33 4.73
C ASP A 15 4.29 17.34 3.70
N ILE A 16 4.65 17.21 2.42
CA ILE A 16 4.05 18.01 1.33
C ILE A 16 2.65 17.51 0.97
N GLY A 17 2.42 16.19 0.96
CA GLY A 17 1.10 15.62 0.74
C GLY A 17 0.07 16.11 1.75
N ARG A 18 0.47 16.31 3.01
CA ARG A 18 -0.36 16.93 4.07
C ARG A 18 -0.73 18.39 3.82
N LYS A 19 -0.01 19.08 2.92
CA LYS A 19 -0.26 20.48 2.56
C LYS A 19 -1.14 20.61 1.31
N VAL A 20 -1.57 19.50 0.69
CA VAL A 20 -2.52 19.53 -0.42
C VAL A 20 -3.85 20.07 0.11
N GLN A 21 -4.24 21.25 -0.35
CA GLN A 21 -5.53 21.86 -0.05
C GLN A 21 -6.54 21.54 -1.16
N GLY A 22 -7.83 21.54 -0.83
CA GLY A 22 -8.93 21.36 -1.80
C GLY A 22 -9.24 19.92 -2.21
N LEU A 23 -8.55 18.91 -1.64
CA LEU A 23 -8.88 17.52 -1.89
C LEU A 23 -10.04 17.07 -0.98
N SER A 24 -11.18 16.72 -1.57
CA SER A 24 -12.29 16.13 -0.83
C SER A 24 -11.90 14.76 -0.29
N PHE A 25 -12.08 14.56 1.00
CA PHE A 25 -11.88 13.25 1.63
C PHE A 25 -12.78 12.18 1.02
N LYS A 26 -14.00 12.56 0.59
CA LYS A 26 -14.92 11.67 -0.12
C LYS A 26 -14.31 11.15 -1.43
N ILE A 27 -13.79 12.06 -2.26
CA ILE A 27 -13.17 11.68 -3.55
C ILE A 27 -11.89 10.88 -3.29
N TRP A 28 -11.12 11.23 -2.25
CA TRP A 28 -9.98 10.40 -1.83
C TRP A 28 -10.40 8.97 -1.48
N LYS A 29 -11.43 8.78 -0.64
CA LYS A 29 -11.91 7.44 -0.25
C LYS A 29 -12.31 6.59 -1.46
N GLU A 30 -12.96 7.21 -2.45
CA GLU A 30 -13.39 6.55 -3.69
C GLU A 30 -12.22 6.09 -4.58
N ARG A 31 -11.04 6.73 -4.47
CA ARG A 31 -9.90 6.50 -5.38
C ARG A 31 -8.67 5.90 -4.73
N ALA A 32 -8.52 5.99 -3.41
CA ALA A 32 -7.26 5.66 -2.73
C ALA A 32 -6.79 4.23 -2.96
N ILE A 33 -7.71 3.25 -2.97
CA ILE A 33 -7.35 1.84 -3.17
C ILE A 33 -6.74 1.64 -4.57
N ASP A 34 -7.35 2.20 -5.61
CA ASP A 34 -6.84 2.11 -6.98
C ASP A 34 -5.45 2.77 -7.09
N ILE A 35 -5.32 3.99 -6.56
CA ILE A 35 -4.07 4.75 -6.55
C ILE A 35 -2.95 3.95 -5.86
N VAL A 36 -3.22 3.41 -4.66
CA VAL A 36 -2.23 2.66 -3.88
C VAL A 36 -1.89 1.33 -4.54
N ARG A 37 -2.86 0.66 -5.17
CA ARG A 37 -2.64 -0.56 -5.94
C ARG A 37 -1.70 -0.31 -7.11
N GLU A 38 -1.99 0.69 -7.94
CA GLU A 38 -1.16 1.07 -9.09
C GLU A 38 0.28 1.42 -8.66
N GLY A 39 0.43 2.21 -7.60
CA GLY A 39 1.75 2.56 -7.06
C GLY A 39 2.54 1.34 -6.59
N ASN A 40 1.88 0.36 -5.96
CA ASN A 40 2.55 -0.87 -5.55
C ASN A 40 2.88 -1.78 -6.75
N ILE A 41 2.01 -1.89 -7.77
CA ILE A 41 2.35 -2.61 -8.99
C ILE A 41 3.60 -2.03 -9.63
N ALA A 42 3.68 -0.70 -9.79
CA ALA A 42 4.87 -0.05 -10.33
C ALA A 42 6.12 -0.38 -9.49
N LYS A 43 6.04 -0.21 -8.17
CA LYS A 43 7.13 -0.49 -7.23
C LYS A 43 7.66 -1.92 -7.34
N PHE A 44 6.77 -2.92 -7.35
CA PHE A 44 7.16 -4.33 -7.34
C PHE A 44 7.52 -4.86 -8.73
N SER A 45 6.91 -4.33 -9.80
CA SER A 45 7.26 -4.75 -11.17
C SER A 45 8.61 -4.19 -11.65
N GLN A 46 9.04 -3.04 -11.12
CA GLN A 46 10.30 -2.40 -11.51
C GLN A 46 11.52 -2.88 -10.71
N ASN A 47 11.31 -3.56 -9.58
CA ASN A 47 12.39 -4.04 -8.72
C ASN A 47 12.26 -5.53 -8.41
N GLU A 48 13.08 -6.33 -9.09
CA GLU A 48 13.03 -7.80 -9.01
C GLU A 48 13.24 -8.30 -7.58
N THR A 49 14.17 -7.71 -6.82
CA THR A 49 14.41 -8.11 -5.41
C THR A 49 13.18 -7.84 -4.53
N LEU A 50 12.48 -6.72 -4.74
CA LEU A 50 11.22 -6.47 -4.03
C LEU A 50 10.12 -7.44 -4.46
N LYS A 51 10.03 -7.74 -5.75
CA LYS A 51 9.07 -8.71 -6.29
C LYS A 51 9.27 -10.10 -5.67
N GLU A 52 10.50 -10.60 -5.67
CA GLU A 52 10.86 -11.89 -5.08
C GLU A 52 10.49 -11.95 -3.59
N MET A 53 10.76 -10.88 -2.83
CA MET A 53 10.33 -10.80 -1.43
C MET A 53 8.82 -10.88 -1.29
N LEU A 54 8.05 -10.17 -2.12
CA LEU A 54 6.59 -10.23 -2.09
C LEU A 54 6.09 -11.63 -2.46
N VAL A 55 6.60 -12.24 -3.53
CA VAL A 55 6.23 -13.60 -3.97
C VAL A 55 6.55 -14.63 -2.90
N SER A 56 7.68 -14.50 -2.18
CA SER A 56 8.09 -15.44 -1.12
C SER A 56 7.10 -15.54 0.05
N THR A 57 6.15 -14.62 0.16
CA THR A 57 5.11 -14.64 1.19
C THR A 57 3.94 -15.56 0.86
N TYR A 58 3.83 -16.05 -0.37
CA TYR A 58 2.78 -17.01 -0.76
C TYR A 58 2.93 -18.34 0.01
N PRO A 59 1.84 -19.03 0.39
CA PRO A 59 0.43 -18.71 0.18
C PRO A 59 -0.21 -17.96 1.35
N LYS A 60 0.57 -17.19 2.13
CA LYS A 60 0.03 -16.51 3.31
C LYS A 60 -0.73 -15.25 2.93
N GLU A 61 -1.73 -14.93 3.73
CA GLU A 61 -2.35 -13.61 3.70
C GLU A 61 -1.43 -12.59 4.36
N LEU A 62 -1.41 -11.40 3.78
CA LEU A 62 -0.57 -10.29 4.21
C LEU A 62 -1.35 -9.36 5.14
N VAL A 63 -0.75 -9.03 6.29
CA VAL A 63 -1.38 -8.20 7.32
C VAL A 63 -0.45 -7.07 7.78
N GLU A 64 -0.91 -5.83 7.65
CA GLU A 64 -0.19 -4.67 8.19
C GLU A 64 -0.55 -4.44 9.66
N ALA A 65 0.32 -4.95 10.56
CA ALA A 65 0.18 -4.83 12.01
C ALA A 65 0.62 -3.45 12.52
N SER A 66 -0.21 -2.45 12.24
CA SER A 66 -0.04 -1.09 12.74
C SER A 66 -1.13 -0.75 13.76
N PRO A 67 -0.80 -0.45 15.03
CA PRO A 67 -1.76 0.02 16.02
C PRO A 67 -2.22 1.47 15.77
N TYR A 68 -1.52 2.20 14.90
CA TYR A 68 -1.77 3.63 14.63
C TYR A 68 -2.46 3.88 13.28
N ASP A 69 -2.72 2.83 12.49
CA ASP A 69 -3.31 2.94 11.16
C ASP A 69 -4.42 1.89 10.99
N PRO A 70 -5.65 2.18 11.42
CA PRO A 70 -6.78 1.27 11.28
C PRO A 70 -7.37 1.25 9.86
N ILE A 71 -6.90 2.11 8.94
CA ILE A 71 -7.35 2.08 7.54
C ILE A 71 -6.46 1.12 6.74
N TRP A 72 -5.16 1.37 6.72
CA TRP A 72 -4.23 0.56 5.94
C TRP A 72 -3.80 -0.71 6.67
N GLY A 73 -3.87 -0.72 8.00
CA GLY A 73 -3.54 -1.86 8.86
C GLY A 73 -4.71 -2.34 9.72
N ILE A 74 -4.39 -3.23 10.66
CA ILE A 74 -5.39 -3.91 11.52
C ILE A 74 -5.70 -3.20 12.83
N GLY A 75 -5.06 -2.06 13.11
CA GLY A 75 -5.26 -1.33 14.37
C GLY A 75 -4.72 -2.06 15.60
N LEU A 76 -3.79 -3.01 15.41
CA LEU A 76 -3.15 -3.81 16.46
C LEU A 76 -1.64 -3.93 16.18
N ALA A 77 -0.83 -4.07 17.22
CA ALA A 77 0.60 -4.32 17.08
C ALA A 77 0.86 -5.82 16.79
N GLU A 78 1.97 -6.11 16.11
CA GLU A 78 2.37 -7.47 15.70
C GLU A 78 2.52 -8.46 16.88
N ASP A 79 2.93 -7.96 18.05
CA ASP A 79 3.18 -8.74 19.25
C ASP A 79 1.92 -8.97 20.10
N TRP A 80 0.76 -8.45 19.68
CA TRP A 80 -0.51 -8.66 20.36
C TRP A 80 -1.17 -9.93 19.85
N GLU A 81 -1.62 -10.81 20.75
CA GLU A 81 -2.26 -12.08 20.38
C GLU A 81 -3.50 -11.87 19.48
N GLN A 82 -4.24 -10.79 19.70
CA GLN A 82 -5.36 -10.37 18.87
C GLN A 82 -4.97 -10.15 17.40
N ALA A 83 -3.73 -9.74 17.10
CA ALA A 83 -3.30 -9.53 15.71
C ALA A 83 -3.45 -10.81 14.86
N TYR A 84 -3.42 -11.99 15.48
CA TYR A 84 -3.49 -13.30 14.84
C TYR A 84 -4.93 -13.80 14.58
N SER A 85 -5.96 -13.03 14.95
CA SER A 85 -7.38 -13.37 14.71
C SER A 85 -8.07 -12.20 14.02
N LYS A 86 -8.57 -12.45 12.79
CA LYS A 86 -9.26 -11.44 11.96
C LYS A 86 -10.48 -10.85 12.67
N GLU A 87 -11.15 -11.66 13.49
CA GLU A 87 -12.34 -11.30 14.25
C GLU A 87 -12.06 -10.21 15.29
N THR A 88 -10.80 -10.08 15.70
CA THR A 88 -10.38 -9.09 16.71
C THR A 88 -9.70 -7.87 16.11
N TRP A 89 -9.50 -7.84 14.79
CA TRP A 89 -8.94 -6.68 14.10
C TRP A 89 -9.82 -5.46 14.28
N ARG A 90 -9.19 -4.32 14.50
CA ARG A 90 -9.85 -3.02 14.70
C ARG A 90 -9.69 -2.11 13.48
N GLY A 91 -9.14 -2.65 12.40
CA GLY A 91 -8.85 -1.94 11.16
C GLY A 91 -9.16 -2.76 9.92
N LEU A 92 -9.05 -2.10 8.76
CA LEU A 92 -9.48 -2.64 7.47
C LEU A 92 -8.40 -3.47 6.76
N ASN A 93 -7.12 -3.35 7.15
CA ASN A 93 -5.98 -4.02 6.50
C ASN A 93 -5.91 -3.80 4.98
N LEU A 94 -6.32 -2.62 4.46
CA LEU A 94 -6.40 -2.38 3.02
C LEU A 94 -5.07 -2.65 2.31
N LEU A 95 -3.95 -2.29 2.93
CA LEU A 95 -2.62 -2.52 2.35
C LEU A 95 -2.32 -4.01 2.21
N GLY A 96 -2.61 -4.82 3.24
CA GLY A 96 -2.38 -6.25 3.21
C GLY A 96 -3.15 -6.95 2.08
N TYR A 97 -4.41 -6.56 1.88
CA TYR A 97 -5.22 -7.06 0.77
C TYR A 97 -4.69 -6.62 -0.60
N ILE A 98 -4.33 -5.34 -0.77
CA ILE A 98 -3.74 -4.83 -2.01
C ILE A 98 -2.44 -5.58 -2.34
N LEU A 99 -1.57 -5.80 -1.35
CA LEU A 99 -0.32 -6.53 -1.57
C LEU A 99 -0.57 -8.00 -1.94
N THR A 100 -1.62 -8.62 -1.40
CA THR A 100 -2.02 -9.98 -1.76
C THR A 100 -2.52 -10.04 -3.20
N ASP A 101 -3.36 -9.08 -3.59
CA ASP A 101 -3.92 -8.99 -4.95
C ASP A 101 -2.83 -8.77 -6.01
N ILE A 102 -1.95 -7.79 -5.82
CA ILE A 102 -0.85 -7.55 -6.78
C ILE A 102 0.14 -8.73 -6.82
N ARG A 103 0.35 -9.43 -5.69
CA ARG A 103 1.19 -10.63 -5.66
C ARG A 103 0.58 -11.72 -6.55
N ASN A 104 -0.73 -11.95 -6.45
CA ASN A 104 -1.42 -12.89 -7.33
C ASN A 104 -1.26 -12.49 -8.80
N GLU A 105 -1.43 -11.20 -9.14
CA GLU A 105 -1.27 -10.71 -10.50
C GLU A 105 0.15 -10.97 -11.04
N LEU A 106 1.18 -10.64 -10.26
CA LEU A 106 2.58 -10.85 -10.63
C LEU A 106 2.91 -12.34 -10.76
N MET A 107 2.48 -13.18 -9.83
CA MET A 107 2.70 -14.63 -9.89
C MET A 107 1.99 -15.28 -11.07
N LYS A 108 0.77 -14.87 -11.41
CA LYS A 108 0.06 -15.33 -12.62
C LYS A 108 0.81 -14.93 -13.89
N LYS A 109 1.24 -13.66 -13.96
CA LYS A 109 1.99 -13.13 -15.11
C LYS A 109 3.30 -13.90 -15.34
N ASP A 110 3.98 -14.26 -14.26
CA ASP A 110 5.24 -15.02 -14.31
C ASP A 110 5.01 -16.55 -14.42
N GLY A 111 3.76 -17.02 -14.50
CA GLY A 111 3.41 -18.43 -14.64
C GLY A 111 3.69 -19.28 -13.39
N ILE A 112 3.85 -18.65 -12.22
CA ILE A 112 4.14 -19.31 -10.94
C ILE A 112 2.86 -19.98 -10.39
N ILE A 113 1.71 -19.35 -10.62
CA ILE A 113 0.38 -19.88 -10.25
C ILE A 113 -0.56 -19.80 -11.45
N ASP A 114 -1.56 -20.68 -11.44
CA ASP A 114 -2.73 -20.62 -12.32
C ASP A 114 -3.90 -19.92 -11.61
N GLU A 115 -5.11 -20.02 -12.17
CA GLU A 115 -6.33 -19.49 -11.55
C GLU A 115 -6.69 -20.13 -10.21
N HIS A 116 -6.25 -21.36 -9.94
CA HIS A 116 -6.54 -22.09 -8.71
C HIS A 116 -5.59 -21.70 -7.57
N GLY A 117 -4.38 -21.24 -7.90
CA GLY A 117 -3.41 -20.72 -6.93
C GLY A 117 -3.68 -19.27 -6.47
N VAL A 118 -4.75 -18.63 -6.94
CA VAL A 118 -5.09 -17.25 -6.55
C VAL A 118 -5.67 -17.23 -5.14
N ILE A 119 -5.08 -16.41 -4.25
CA ILE A 119 -5.72 -16.09 -2.97
C ILE A 119 -6.83 -15.05 -3.21
N PRO A 120 -8.11 -15.34 -2.94
CA PRO A 120 -9.18 -14.41 -3.26
C PRO A 120 -9.04 -13.08 -2.51
N VAL A 121 -9.14 -11.98 -3.25
CA VAL A 121 -9.25 -10.61 -2.71
C VAL A 121 -10.42 -9.92 -3.41
N ASP A 122 -11.42 -9.53 -2.63
CA ASP A 122 -12.56 -8.77 -3.15
C ASP A 122 -12.29 -7.26 -3.02
N LEU A 123 -11.67 -6.69 -4.06
CA LEU A 123 -11.33 -5.26 -4.09
C LEU A 123 -12.57 -4.36 -4.04
N GLU A 124 -13.70 -4.79 -4.60
CA GLU A 124 -14.92 -3.98 -4.63
C GLU A 124 -15.58 -3.96 -3.25
N ALA A 125 -15.63 -5.09 -2.54
CA ALA A 125 -16.07 -5.12 -1.15
C ALA A 125 -15.14 -4.29 -0.24
N LEU A 126 -13.83 -4.31 -0.49
CA LEU A 126 -12.87 -3.49 0.26
C LEU A 126 -13.08 -1.99 0.03
N LYS A 127 -13.33 -1.57 -1.22
CA LYS A 127 -13.70 -0.19 -1.56
C LYS A 127 -14.98 0.23 -0.83
N ALA A 128 -16.03 -0.60 -0.89
CA ALA A 128 -17.27 -0.32 -0.21
C ALA A 128 -17.08 -0.16 1.31
N ARG A 129 -16.31 -1.06 1.94
CA ARG A 129 -15.97 -0.97 3.38
C ARG A 129 -15.18 0.29 3.73
N TYR A 130 -14.23 0.70 2.89
CA TYR A 130 -13.45 1.90 3.13
C TYR A 130 -14.30 3.16 3.02
N VAL A 131 -15.10 3.29 1.95
CA VAL A 131 -16.03 4.41 1.75
C VAL A 131 -17.01 4.52 2.92
N ALA A 132 -17.51 3.40 3.43
CA ALA A 132 -18.44 3.37 4.57
C ALA A 132 -17.80 3.58 5.96
N SER A 133 -16.47 3.59 6.08
CA SER A 133 -15.80 3.74 7.38
C SER A 133 -15.93 5.17 7.94
N GLU A 134 -16.33 5.32 9.21
CA GLU A 134 -16.62 6.61 9.89
C GLU A 134 -15.36 7.37 10.38
N VAL A 135 -14.26 7.34 9.63
CA VAL A 135 -13.03 8.06 10.06
C VAL A 135 -13.13 9.54 9.65
N ASN A 136 -13.61 10.37 10.59
CA ASN A 136 -13.72 11.84 10.58
C ASN A 136 -14.07 12.49 9.23
N ASP A 137 -15.38 12.63 9.00
CA ASP A 137 -15.96 13.41 7.90
C ASP A 137 -16.02 14.94 8.18
N ASP A 138 -15.36 15.42 9.23
CA ASP A 138 -15.42 16.83 9.68
C ASP A 138 -14.48 17.78 8.92
N ALA A 139 -14.57 17.78 7.59
CA ALA A 139 -14.02 18.86 6.78
C ALA A 139 -14.84 19.01 5.50
N GLU A 140 -16.07 19.50 5.64
CA GLU A 140 -16.75 20.18 4.54
C GLU A 140 -15.98 21.49 4.29
N MET A 141 -14.98 21.43 3.40
CA MET A 141 -14.19 22.59 3.00
C MET A 141 -14.29 22.75 1.49
N ASP A 142 -14.83 23.91 1.10
CA ASP A 142 -15.06 24.45 -0.23
C ASP A 142 -14.32 23.70 -1.36
N ALA A 143 -15.08 22.85 -2.05
CA ALA A 143 -14.57 21.97 -3.08
C ALA A 143 -14.51 22.70 -4.43
N THR A 144 -13.29 23.00 -4.88
CA THR A 144 -12.92 22.98 -6.32
C THR A 144 -13.67 21.86 -7.06
N SER A 145 -13.99 22.09 -8.35
CA SER A 145 -14.92 21.24 -9.10
C SER A 145 -14.50 19.77 -9.08
N LYS A 146 -15.46 18.85 -9.25
CA LYS A 146 -15.16 17.40 -9.26
C LYS A 146 -14.07 17.05 -10.28
N GLU A 147 -14.06 17.74 -11.44
CA GLU A 147 -13.03 17.59 -12.46
C GLU A 147 -11.63 18.03 -11.97
N GLU A 148 -11.55 19.15 -11.23
CA GLU A 148 -10.28 19.64 -10.68
C GLU A 148 -9.70 18.66 -9.65
N GLN A 149 -10.55 18.04 -8.83
CA GLN A 149 -10.14 17.04 -7.86
C GLN A 149 -9.71 15.72 -8.51
N LEU A 150 -10.40 15.31 -9.58
CA LEU A 150 -9.98 14.16 -10.37
C LEU A 150 -8.63 14.42 -11.03
N ALA A 151 -8.41 15.61 -11.60
CA ALA A 151 -7.12 15.98 -12.19
C ALA A 151 -5.97 16.02 -11.16
N ILE A 152 -6.26 16.42 -9.92
CA ILE A 152 -5.33 16.30 -8.78
C ILE A 152 -4.98 14.82 -8.57
N LEU A 153 -5.96 13.93 -8.43
CA LEU A 153 -5.73 12.51 -8.15
C LEU A 153 -5.07 11.74 -9.30
N GLU A 154 -5.52 11.96 -10.54
CA GLU A 154 -4.91 11.40 -11.75
C GLU A 154 -3.46 11.89 -11.93
N GLY A 155 -3.24 13.16 -11.57
CA GLY A 155 -1.93 13.73 -11.41
C GLY A 155 -1.06 12.94 -10.43
N LEU A 156 -1.58 12.45 -9.30
CA LEU A 156 -0.80 11.62 -8.37
C LEU A 156 -0.50 10.22 -8.94
N CYS A 157 -1.48 9.58 -9.59
CA CYS A 157 -1.32 8.26 -10.24
C CYS A 157 -0.24 8.23 -11.32
N THR A 158 -0.38 9.11 -12.32
CA THR A 158 0.53 9.17 -13.49
C THR A 158 1.98 9.42 -13.06
N ARG A 159 2.15 10.05 -11.89
CA ARG A 159 3.42 10.52 -11.36
C ARG A 159 4.15 9.53 -10.46
N MET A 160 3.43 8.58 -9.85
CA MET A 160 4.04 7.43 -9.17
C MET A 160 4.65 6.43 -10.16
N GLY A 161 4.08 6.28 -11.37
CA GLY A 161 4.63 5.41 -12.40
C GLY A 161 5.98 5.87 -12.99
N HIS A 162 6.20 7.19 -13.05
CA HIS A 162 7.41 7.79 -13.66
C HIS A 162 8.58 8.00 -12.68
N SER A 163 8.33 8.11 -11.37
CA SER A 163 9.37 8.50 -10.38
C SER A 163 10.31 7.35 -9.97
N PHE A 164 10.03 6.12 -10.38
CA PHE A 164 10.92 4.97 -10.18
C PHE A 164 11.89 4.73 -11.35
N GLY A 165 11.84 5.55 -12.41
CA GLY A 165 12.86 5.57 -13.46
C GLY A 165 14.02 6.48 -13.08
N GLY A 166 15.03 5.97 -12.36
CA GLY A 166 16.19 6.79 -11.99
C GLY A 166 17.38 6.07 -11.34
N ASN A 167 18.36 5.74 -12.19
CA ASN A 167 19.78 5.42 -11.95
C ASN A 167 20.19 4.14 -11.20
N ASN A 168 20.57 3.16 -12.01
CA ASN A 168 21.72 2.29 -11.78
C ASN A 168 22.95 3.14 -11.43
N ASP A 169 23.44 3.06 -10.20
CA ASP A 169 24.84 3.34 -9.93
C ASP A 169 25.46 2.22 -9.09
N LYS A 170 26.47 1.60 -9.69
CA LYS A 170 27.25 0.49 -9.14
C LYS A 170 28.09 1.03 -8.00
N ARG A 171 27.89 0.54 -6.76
CA ARG A 171 28.95 0.58 -5.74
C ARG A 171 29.06 -0.75 -5.00
N GLU A 172 30.01 -1.53 -5.48
CA GLU A 172 30.64 -2.60 -4.71
C GLU A 172 31.28 -2.06 -3.42
N GLY A 173 31.28 -2.91 -2.39
CA GLY A 173 32.27 -2.83 -1.32
C GLY A 173 31.83 -2.18 -0.01
N LYS A 174 31.18 -2.96 0.86
CA LYS A 174 31.60 -3.14 2.27
C LYS A 174 30.74 -4.20 2.99
N LYS A 175 31.26 -5.43 3.03
CA LYS A 175 30.87 -6.42 4.04
C LYS A 175 31.27 -5.90 5.42
N ARG A 176 30.31 -5.59 6.30
CA ARG A 176 30.43 -5.75 7.77
C ARG A 176 29.10 -5.46 8.50
N LYS A 177 28.60 -6.52 9.15
CA LYS A 177 27.74 -6.54 10.35
C LYS A 177 26.59 -5.52 10.42
N ARG A 178 25.45 -5.84 9.79
CA ARG A 178 24.11 -5.38 10.23
C ARG A 178 23.04 -6.48 10.03
N ARG A 179 23.25 -7.65 10.65
CA ARG A 179 22.18 -8.66 10.83
C ARG A 179 21.26 -8.21 11.99
N HIS A 180 20.65 -7.02 11.90
CA HIS A 180 19.59 -6.63 12.86
C HIS A 180 18.71 -5.42 12.49
N THR A 181 18.78 -4.81 11.31
CA THR A 181 18.03 -3.56 11.03
C THR A 181 17.26 -3.51 9.70
N MET A 182 16.86 -4.64 9.13
CA MET A 182 15.98 -4.68 7.94
C MET A 182 14.70 -5.51 8.17
N ARG A 183 14.34 -5.71 9.44
CA ARG A 183 13.14 -6.45 9.88
C ARG A 183 11.97 -5.54 10.28
N ARG A 184 12.06 -4.22 10.03
CA ARG A 184 11.08 -3.24 10.51
C ARG A 184 10.37 -2.59 9.32
N LYS A 185 9.05 -2.80 9.28
CA LYS A 185 8.10 -2.43 8.23
C LYS A 185 8.21 -3.33 7.02
N TRP A 186 7.55 -4.48 7.05
CA TRP A 186 6.44 -4.83 6.17
C TRP A 186 5.84 -6.12 6.75
N THR A 187 4.55 -6.03 7.09
CA THR A 187 3.59 -7.12 6.98
C THR A 187 3.84 -8.41 7.79
N VAL A 188 3.05 -8.61 8.84
CA VAL A 188 2.88 -9.92 9.46
C VAL A 188 2.19 -10.81 8.42
N ALA A 189 2.91 -11.80 7.91
CA ALA A 189 2.27 -12.90 7.20
C ALA A 189 1.66 -13.83 8.25
N ILE A 190 0.36 -13.70 8.53
CA ILE A 190 -0.27 -14.53 9.55
C ILE A 190 -0.29 -15.97 9.06
N THR A 191 0.19 -16.87 9.91
CA THR A 191 -0.21 -18.27 9.89
C THR A 191 -0.72 -18.62 11.27
N LYS A 192 -2.02 -18.87 11.38
CA LYS A 192 -2.50 -20.05 12.10
C LYS A 192 -3.18 -20.92 11.05
N VAL A 193 -2.47 -21.94 10.61
CA VAL A 193 -3.09 -23.09 9.96
C VAL A 193 -3.37 -24.03 11.14
N ASP A 194 -4.64 -24.22 11.46
CA ASP A 194 -5.05 -25.36 12.29
C ASP A 194 -5.05 -26.63 11.42
#